data_AF-A0A924F7Z8-F1
#
_entry.id   AF-A0A924F7Z8-F1
#
_cell.length_a   1.000
_cell.length_b   1.000
_cell.length_c   1.000
_cell.angle_alpha   90.00
_cell.angle_beta   90.00
_cell.angle_gamma   90.00
#
_symmetry.space_group_name_H-M   'P 1'
#
loop_
_entity.id
_entity.type
_entity.pdbx_description
1 polymer ?
#
loop_
_entity_poly.entity_id
_entity_poly.type
_entity_poly.pdbx_seq_one_letter_code
_entity_poly.pdbx_strand_id
1 'polypeptide(L)' 'NLQLSPGAILPEFAELKGTPVKYISIQYGVKNILTLKNVKEEKTGPFSLTIPIGYELKSVQEIDDMFKMLKGTN' A
#
# COMPACT_ATOMS: atom_id res chain seq x y z
N ASN A 1 8.06 13.57 -11.64
CA ASN A 1 7.87 12.32 -10.85
C ASN A 1 6.71 11.54 -11.42
N LEU A 2 6.92 10.24 -11.61
CA LEU A 2 5.86 9.30 -11.98
C LEU A 2 4.78 9.34 -10.90
N GLN A 3 3.53 9.62 -11.27
CA GLN A 3 2.38 9.56 -10.36
C GLN A 3 1.82 8.14 -10.39
N LEU A 4 1.78 7.51 -9.22
CA LEU A 4 1.22 6.17 -9.05
C LEU A 4 -0.09 6.27 -8.26
N SER A 5 -0.95 5.27 -8.41
CA SER A 5 -2.21 5.20 -7.65
C SER A 5 -1.94 5.16 -6.14
N PRO A 6 -2.84 5.69 -5.30
CA PRO A 6 -2.75 5.56 -3.85
C PRO A 6 -2.50 4.10 -3.42
N GLY A 7 -1.55 3.89 -2.51
CA GLY A 7 -1.15 2.55 -2.04
C GLY A 7 -0.12 1.82 -2.91
N ALA A 8 0.22 2.32 -4.12
CA ALA A 8 1.25 1.73 -4.96
C ALA A 8 2.69 2.08 -4.51
N ILE A 9 2.84 3.18 -3.77
CA ILE A 9 4.10 3.56 -3.11
C ILE A 9 3.95 3.24 -1.63
N LEU A 10 4.78 2.34 -1.11
CA LEU A 10 4.83 2.12 0.33
C LEU A 10 5.36 3.38 1.03
N PRO A 11 4.82 3.76 2.20
CA PRO A 11 5.19 5.00 2.89
C PRO A 11 6.69 5.20 3.08
N GLU A 12 7.44 4.13 3.33
CA GLU A 12 8.91 4.14 3.48
C GLU A 12 9.66 4.61 2.22
N PHE A 13 9.03 4.56 1.05
CA PHE A 13 9.60 5.07 -0.20
C PHE A 13 9.22 6.53 -0.50
N ALA A 14 8.29 7.12 0.26
CA ALA A 14 7.85 8.50 0.03
C ALA A 14 8.99 9.52 0.27
N GLU A 15 9.85 9.25 1.26
CA GLU A 15 10.99 10.11 1.62
C GLU A 15 12.12 10.06 0.59
N LEU A 16 12.22 8.97 -0.18
CA LEU A 16 13.29 8.74 -1.14
C LEU A 16 13.11 9.52 -2.45
N LYS A 17 12.01 10.26 -2.61
CA LYS A 17 11.68 11.10 -3.77
C LYS A 17 11.83 10.40 -5.13
N GLY A 18 11.73 9.07 -5.14
CA GLY A 18 11.93 8.23 -6.32
C GLY A 18 10.99 7.03 -6.31
N THR A 19 10.69 6.49 -7.49
CA THR A 19 9.84 5.31 -7.62
C THR A 19 10.71 4.04 -7.53
N PRO A 20 10.44 3.12 -6.59
CA PRO A 20 11.21 1.89 -6.49
C PRO A 20 10.93 1.00 -7.71
N VAL A 21 11.97 0.71 -8.50
CA VAL A 21 11.90 -0.23 -9.63
C VAL A 21 11.93 -1.68 -9.14
N LYS A 22 12.61 -1.94 -8.02
CA LYS A 22 12.68 -3.25 -7.39
C LYS A 22 12.94 -3.09 -5.90
N TYR A 23 12.22 -3.84 -5.08
CA TYR A 23 12.49 -3.90 -3.64
C TYR A 23 12.10 -5.25 -3.06
N ILE A 24 12.66 -5.53 -1.88
CA ILE A 24 12.37 -6.72 -1.08
C ILE A 24 11.84 -6.25 0.26
N SER A 25 10.73 -6.80 0.71
CA SER A 25 10.24 -6.64 2.07
C SER A 25 10.06 -8.00 2.73
N ILE A 26 10.33 -8.07 4.03
CA ILE A 26 10.10 -9.25 4.85
C ILE A 26 9.12 -8.83 5.94
N GLN A 27 7.91 -9.38 5.91
CA GLN A 27 6.87 -9.08 6.88
C GLN A 27 6.24 -10.39 7.34
N TYR A 28 6.06 -10.55 8.65
CA TYR A 28 5.48 -11.76 9.25
C TYR A 28 6.13 -13.08 8.79
N GLY A 29 7.45 -13.07 8.56
CA GLY A 29 8.21 -14.23 8.08
C GLY A 29 8.06 -14.52 6.58
N VAL A 30 7.27 -13.73 5.85
CA VAL A 30 7.07 -13.86 4.40
C VAL A 30 7.97 -12.90 3.65
N LYS A 31 8.80 -13.43 2.74
CA LYS A 31 9.64 -12.63 1.85
C LYS A 31 8.85 -12.25 0.60
N ASN A 32 8.62 -10.95 0.43
CA ASN A 32 8.00 -10.38 -0.75
C ASN A 32 9.08 -9.73 -1.63
N ILE A 33 9.07 -10.05 -2.92
CA ILE A 33 9.95 -9.44 -3.92
C ILE A 33 9.06 -8.75 -4.95
N LEU A 34 9.08 -7.42 -4.98
CA LEU A 34 8.36 -6.64 -5.98
C LEU A 34 9.34 -6.09 -7.02
N THR A 35 8.95 -6.20 -8.28
CA THR A 35 9.72 -5.69 -9.41
C THR A 35 8.76 -5.03 -10.41
N LEU A 36 8.98 -3.75 -10.66
CA LEU A 36 8.30 -3.00 -11.69
C LEU A 36 8.80 -3.47 -13.06
N LYS A 37 7.95 -4.18 -13.79
CA LYS A 37 8.33 -4.78 -15.09
C LYS A 37 8.17 -3.81 -16.26
N ASN A 38 7.18 -2.94 -16.20
CA ASN A 38 6.87 -1.99 -17.26
C ASN A 38 6.13 -0.77 -16.69
N VAL A 39 6.36 0.39 -17.29
CA VAL A 39 5.63 1.63 -17.02
C VAL A 39 5.17 2.19 -18.36
N LYS A 40 3.89 2.51 -18.46
CA LYS A 40 3.32 3.17 -19.62
C LYS A 40 2.62 4.44 -19.16
N GLU A 41 2.97 5.56 -19.78
CA GLU A 41 2.29 6.82 -19.54
C GLU A 41 1.01 6.88 -20.36
N GLU A 42 -0.12 7.13 -19.69
CA GLU A 42 -1.43 7.26 -20.32
C GLU A 42 -2.22 8.37 -19.62
N LYS A 43 -3.23 8.92 -20.31
CA LYS A 43 -4.20 9.81 -19.67
C LYS A 43 -5.08 8.98 -18.73
N THR A 44 -4.69 8.89 -17.48
CA THR A 44 -5.51 8.27 -16.45
C THR A 44 -6.55 9.28 -15.96
N GLY A 45 -7.77 8.82 -15.72
CA GLY A 45 -8.75 9.60 -14.96
C GLY A 45 -8.27 9.84 -13.51
N PRO A 46 -9.02 10.61 -12.72
CA PRO A 46 -8.70 10.78 -11.30
C PRO A 46 -8.66 9.41 -10.61
N PHE A 47 -7.58 9.15 -9.85
CA PHE A 47 -7.53 7.97 -9.00
C PHE A 47 -8.60 8.09 -7.92
N SER A 48 -9.58 7.18 -7.91
CA SER A 48 -10.55 7.03 -6.82
C SER A 48 -10.45 5.65 -6.21
N LEU A 49 -10.72 5.58 -4.91
CA LEU A 49 -10.90 4.32 -4.19
C LEU A 49 -12.38 4.17 -3.87
N THR A 50 -13.13 3.53 -4.78
CA THR A 50 -14.53 3.19 -4.52
C THR A 50 -14.60 1.94 -3.67
N ILE A 51 -15.24 2.03 -2.51
CA ILE A 51 -15.41 0.90 -1.62
C ILE A 51 -16.43 -0.06 -2.25
N PRO A 52 -16.09 -1.34 -2.49
CA PRO A 52 -17.05 -2.30 -3.02
C PRO A 52 -18.21 -2.54 -2.03
N ILE A 53 -19.37 -2.91 -2.56
CA ILE A 53 -20.55 -3.23 -1.74
C ILE A 53 -20.21 -4.38 -0.78
N GLY A 54 -20.56 -4.21 0.49
CA GLY A 54 -20.32 -5.20 1.56
C GLY A 54 -19.00 -5.04 2.31
N TYR A 55 -18.17 -4.04 1.96
CA TYR A 55 -16.97 -3.69 2.73
C TYR A 55 -17.29 -2.56 3.72
N GLU A 56 -16.89 -2.73 4.97
CA GLU A 56 -16.98 -1.68 5.99
C GLU A 56 -15.73 -0.80 5.93
N LEU A 57 -15.94 0.52 5.83
CA LEU A 57 -14.86 1.48 6.00
C LEU A 57 -14.53 1.57 7.49
N LYS A 58 -13.30 1.19 7.85
CA LYS A 58 -12.78 1.35 9.21
C LYS A 58 -11.73 2.45 9.25
N SER A 59 -11.72 3.22 10.33
CA SER A 59 -10.66 4.17 10.64
C SER A 59 -9.35 3.45 10.93
N VAL A 60 -8.24 4.17 10.78
CA VAL A 60 -6.90 3.65 11.12
C VAL A 60 -6.85 3.17 12.57
N GLN A 61 -7.51 3.88 13.49
CA GLN A 61 -7.59 3.53 14.90
C GLN A 61 -8.27 2.17 15.12
N GLU A 62 -9.40 1.91 14.45
CA GLU A 62 -10.12 0.64 14.55
C GLU A 62 -9.32 -0.53 13.95
N ILE A 63 -8.54 -0.26 12.90
CA ILE A 63 -7.63 -1.25 12.32
C ILE A 63 -6.48 -1.57 13.30
N ASP A 64 -5.88 -0.56 13.92
CA ASP A 64 -4.82 -0.72 14.91
C ASP A 64 -5.30 -1.50 16.14
N ASP A 65 -6.49 -1.19 16.64
CA ASP A 65 -7.06 -1.88 17.79
C ASP A 65 -7.42 -3.35 17.45
N MET A 66 -7.89 -3.62 16.23
CA MET A 66 -8.08 -4.98 15.73
C MET A 66 -6.74 -5.75 15.65
N PHE A 67 -5.66 -5.11 15.20
CA PHE A 67 -4.33 -5.72 15.16
C PHE A 67 -3.74 -5.97 16.55
N LYS A 68 -3.98 -5.09 17.54
CA LYS A 68 -3.58 -5.30 18.94
C LYS A 68 -4.32 -6.49 19.55
N MET A 69 -5.64 -6.59 19.31
CA MET A 69 -6.45 -7.72 19.75
C MET A 69 -5.94 -9.05 19.18
N LEU A 70 -5.58 -9.08 17.90
CA LEU A 70 -5.04 -10.28 17.23
C LEU A 70 -3.63 -10.68 17.72
N LYS A 71 -2.84 -9.72 18.21
CA LYS A 71 -1.50 -9.97 18.76
C LYS A 71 -1.50 -10.35 20.25
N GLY A 72 -2.66 -10.42 20.89
CA GLY A 72 -2.80 -10.85 22.29
C GLY A 72 -2.25 -9.86 23.32
N THR A 73 -2.04 -8.60 22.92
CA THR A 73 -1.65 -7.52 23.82
C THR A 73 -2.88 -6.67 24.11
N ASN A 74 -3.51 -6.92 25.25
CA ASN A 74 -4.45 -6.00 25.89
C ASN A 74 -3.71 -4.74 26.38
#